data_AF-A0A3D5KRI5-F1
#
_entry.id   AF-A0A3D5KRI5-F1
#
_cell.length_a   1.000
_cell.length_b   1.000
_cell.length_c   1.000
_cell.angle_alpha   90.00
_cell.angle_beta   90.00
_cell.angle_gamma   90.00
#
_symmetry.space_group_name_H-M   'P 1'
#
loop_
_entity.id
_entity.type
_entity.pdbx_description
1 polymer ?
#
loop_
_entity_poly.entity_id
_entity_poly.type
_entity_poly.pdbx_seq_one_letter_code
_entity_poly.pdbx_strand_id
1 'polypeptide(L)'
;HEQTLDKSIQELATVTEQRGSSSVPEAKIEKIEQKLDGLQKEVAKLIGYLTTQSKNQPAPSSHLEPTVKTTPTVSPPILQEMSSVVLNCRQWEDFHLLALHSQTLSFSIKENEKIFQVEAVKGNQIITYEGTIPSFSSLLGVWLSQQLGIMRQNVFEGSLEKGK
;
A
#
# COMPACT_ATOMS: atom_id res chain seq x y z
N HIS A 1 -44.84 41.76 26.52
CA HIS A 1 -43.37 41.80 26.53
C HIS A 1 -42.81 40.80 27.54
N GLU A 2 -43.41 40.66 28.74
CA GLU A 2 -43.05 39.60 29.71
C GLU A 2 -43.22 38.17 29.19
N GLN A 3 -44.33 37.87 28.52
CA GLN A 3 -44.65 36.51 28.04
C GLN A 3 -43.62 35.91 27.07
N THR A 4 -42.86 36.76 26.36
CA THR A 4 -41.79 36.33 25.46
C THR A 4 -40.52 35.98 26.23
N LEU A 5 -40.28 36.68 27.35
CA LEU A 5 -39.13 36.45 28.22
C LEU A 5 -39.24 35.10 28.93
N ASP A 6 -40.41 34.77 29.47
CA ASP A 6 -40.68 33.47 30.10
C ASP A 6 -40.47 32.31 29.11
N LYS A 7 -40.92 32.49 27.86
CA LYS A 7 -40.71 31.52 26.79
C LYS A 7 -39.22 31.31 26.49
N SER A 8 -38.45 32.39 26.39
CA SER A 8 -36.99 32.29 26.18
C SER A 8 -36.27 31.65 27.36
N ILE A 9 -36.68 31.93 28.60
CA ILE A 9 -36.10 31.29 29.79
C ILE A 9 -36.36 29.79 29.78
N GLN A 10 -37.57 29.36 29.39
CA GLN A 10 -37.93 27.96 29.31
C GLN A 10 -37.23 27.23 28.16
N GLU A 11 -37.05 27.90 27.01
CA GLU A 11 -36.22 27.40 25.91
C GLU A 11 -34.75 27.27 26.32
N LEU A 12 -34.19 28.23 27.07
CA LEU A 12 -32.83 28.17 27.58
C LEU A 12 -32.62 27.06 28.62
N ALA A 13 -33.61 26.82 29.49
CA ALA A 13 -33.59 25.70 30.43
C ALA A 13 -33.55 24.35 29.68
N THR A 14 -34.40 24.21 28.66
CA THR A 14 -34.46 23.01 27.81
C THR A 14 -33.15 22.76 27.05
N VAL A 15 -32.54 23.80 26.48
CA VAL A 15 -31.25 23.70 25.78
C VAL A 15 -30.11 23.35 26.75
N THR A 16 -30.17 23.84 27.98
CA THR A 16 -29.14 23.56 29.00
C THR A 16 -29.24 22.12 29.51
N GLU A 17 -30.43 21.56 29.69
CA GLU A 17 -30.63 20.15 30.03
C GLU A 17 -30.18 19.20 28.91
N GLN A 18 -30.44 19.55 27.64
CA GLN A 18 -29.91 18.79 26.50
C GLN A 18 -28.37 18.84 26.43
N ARG A 19 -27.75 19.95 26.79
CA ARG A 19 -26.29 20.10 26.82
C ARG A 19 -25.64 19.39 28.01
N GLY A 20 -26.36 19.25 29.13
CA GLY A 20 -25.93 18.46 30.31
C GLY A 20 -25.86 16.95 30.04
N SER A 21 -26.51 16.46 28.98
CA SER A 21 -26.50 15.05 28.56
C SER A 21 -25.33 14.69 27.63
N SER A 22 -24.33 15.57 27.48
CA SER A 22 -23.11 15.32 26.71
C SER A 22 -22.04 14.57 27.53
N SER A 23 -22.41 13.52 28.27
CA SER A 23 -21.49 12.54 28.90
C SER A 23 -21.22 11.33 27.99
N VAL A 24 -21.92 11.23 26.86
CA VAL A 24 -21.69 10.21 25.82
C VAL A 24 -20.32 10.30 25.08
N PRO A 25 -19.65 11.47 24.92
CA PRO A 25 -18.36 11.51 24.23
C PRO A 25 -17.22 10.93 25.07
N GLU A 26 -17.27 10.96 26.41
CA GLU A 26 -16.19 10.45 27.27
C GLU A 26 -16.04 8.93 27.16
N ALA A 27 -17.15 8.18 27.19
CA ALA A 27 -17.12 6.72 26.99
C ALA A 27 -16.64 6.33 25.58
N LYS A 28 -16.85 7.19 24.58
CA LYS A 28 -16.31 6.98 23.22
C LYS A 28 -14.82 7.29 23.16
N ILE A 29 -14.35 8.31 23.88
CA ILE A 29 -12.94 8.66 24.00
C ILE A 29 -12.18 7.54 24.71
N GLU A 30 -12.68 7.03 25.83
CA GLU A 30 -12.08 5.90 26.56
C GLU A 30 -11.95 4.65 25.66
N LYS A 31 -12.98 4.35 24.87
CA LYS A 31 -12.95 3.24 23.90
C LYS A 31 -11.94 3.45 22.77
N ILE A 32 -11.69 4.70 22.37
CA ILE A 32 -10.67 5.05 21.38
C ILE A 32 -9.27 4.90 21.99
N GLU A 33 -9.07 5.35 23.23
CA GLU A 33 -7.80 5.24 23.96
C GLU A 33 -7.40 3.77 24.17
N GLN A 34 -8.34 2.90 24.56
CA GLN A 34 -8.09 1.46 24.69
C GLN A 34 -7.70 0.81 23.36
N LYS A 35 -8.35 1.21 22.25
CA LYS A 35 -7.99 0.72 20.92
C LYS A 35 -6.60 1.20 20.48
N LEU A 36 -6.24 2.43 20.84
CA LEU A 36 -4.94 3.01 20.53
C LEU A 36 -3.82 2.30 21.29
N ASP A 37 -4.00 1.99 22.58
CA ASP A 37 -3.04 1.24 23.39
C ASP A 37 -2.82 -0.18 22.83
N GLY A 38 -3.91 -0.87 22.46
CA GLY A 38 -3.84 -2.17 21.81
C GLY A 38 -3.03 -2.13 20.52
N LEU A 39 -3.29 -1.14 19.66
CA LEU A 39 -2.56 -0.97 18.40
C LEU A 39 -1.07 -0.66 18.62
N GLN A 40 -0.74 0.23 19.57
CA GLN A 40 0.64 0.51 19.93
C GLN A 40 1.39 -0.74 20.39
N LYS A 41 0.73 -1.61 21.16
CA LYS A 41 1.29 -2.89 21.61
C LYS A 41 1.55 -3.85 20.45
N GLU A 42 0.66 -3.90 19.46
CA GLU A 42 0.86 -4.72 18.26
C GLU A 42 2.00 -4.20 17.39
N VAL A 43 2.12 -2.89 17.21
CA VAL A 43 3.25 -2.25 16.51
C VAL A 43 4.57 -2.57 17.22
N ALA A 44 4.62 -2.44 18.55
CA ALA A 44 5.82 -2.75 19.33
C ALA A 44 6.24 -4.22 19.20
N LYS A 45 5.28 -5.15 19.21
CA LYS A 45 5.54 -6.58 18.96
C LYS A 45 6.10 -6.81 17.56
N LEU A 46 5.50 -6.21 16.54
CA LEU A 46 5.93 -6.36 15.15
C LEU A 46 7.36 -5.84 14.93
N ILE A 47 7.68 -4.66 15.48
CA ILE A 47 9.05 -4.11 15.46
C ILE A 47 10.03 -5.07 16.14
N GLY A 48 9.64 -5.67 17.27
CA GLY A 48 10.44 -6.69 17.97
C GLY A 48 10.74 -7.92 17.11
N TYR A 49 9.76 -8.42 16.35
CA TYR A 49 9.96 -9.56 15.44
C TYR A 49 10.87 -9.20 14.26
N LEU A 50 10.72 -8.01 13.67
CA LEU A 50 11.52 -7.56 12.54
C LEU A 50 12.99 -7.27 12.94
N THR A 51 13.21 -6.68 14.12
CA THR A 51 14.57 -6.42 14.63
C THR A 51 15.30 -7.69 15.04
N THR A 52 14.60 -8.73 15.47
CA THR A 52 15.21 -10.04 15.78
C THR A 52 15.49 -10.89 14.54
N GLN A 53 14.77 -10.71 13.43
CA GLN A 53 15.06 -11.38 12.15
C GLN A 53 16.29 -10.82 11.41
N SER A 54 16.61 -9.53 11.52
CA SER A 54 17.69 -8.90 10.74
C SER A 54 19.13 -9.24 11.18
N LYS A 55 19.34 -10.09 12.20
CA LYS A 55 20.69 -10.39 12.73
C LYS A 55 21.35 -11.66 12.14
N ASN A 56 20.66 -12.44 11.30
CA ASN A 56 21.15 -13.75 10.83
C ASN A 56 21.21 -13.89 9.31
N GLN A 57 21.93 -13.03 8.59
CA GLN A 57 22.31 -13.37 7.21
C GLN A 57 23.75 -12.93 6.87
N PRO A 58 24.66 -13.87 6.57
CA PRO A 58 25.98 -13.56 6.01
C PRO A 58 25.84 -13.11 4.55
N ALA A 59 26.51 -12.01 4.21
CA ALA A 59 26.66 -11.54 2.84
C ALA A 59 27.67 -12.42 2.07
N PRO A 60 27.44 -12.77 0.79
CA PRO A 60 28.52 -13.11 -0.13
C PRO A 60 28.97 -11.86 -0.87
N SER A 61 30.23 -11.49 -0.64
CA SER A 61 30.98 -10.45 -1.32
C SER A 61 31.21 -10.77 -2.80
N SER A 62 30.99 -9.78 -3.66
CA SER A 62 31.50 -9.73 -5.05
C SER A 62 32.90 -9.12 -5.08
N HIS A 63 33.88 -9.84 -5.65
CA HIS A 63 35.19 -9.34 -6.10
C HIS A 63 35.92 -10.52 -6.77
N LEU A 64 36.58 -10.51 -7.94
CA LEU A 64 36.87 -9.62 -9.06
C LEU A 64 37.49 -10.56 -10.11
N GLU A 65 37.35 -10.31 -11.41
CA GLU A 65 38.48 -10.49 -12.34
C GLU A 65 38.23 -9.77 -13.67
N PRO A 66 39.16 -8.91 -14.14
CA PRO A 66 39.13 -8.32 -15.48
C PRO A 66 40.13 -9.04 -16.40
N THR A 67 39.65 -9.68 -17.48
CA THR A 67 40.55 -10.10 -18.57
C THR A 67 40.01 -9.64 -19.92
N VAL A 68 40.67 -8.60 -20.43
CA VAL A 68 40.67 -8.16 -21.83
C VAL A 68 41.54 -9.11 -22.65
N LYS A 69 41.04 -9.63 -23.78
CA LYS A 69 41.78 -9.79 -25.05
C LYS A 69 40.95 -10.41 -26.20
N THR A 70 41.05 -9.74 -27.36
CA THR A 70 41.02 -10.22 -28.76
C THR A 70 39.69 -10.59 -29.47
N THR A 71 39.33 -9.70 -30.40
CA THR A 71 38.56 -9.74 -31.68
C THR A 71 38.60 -11.04 -32.52
N PRO A 72 37.88 -11.14 -33.67
CA PRO A 72 36.45 -10.91 -33.94
C PRO A 72 35.85 -12.10 -34.76
N THR A 73 34.82 -12.78 -34.28
CA THR A 73 34.12 -13.77 -35.12
C THR A 73 32.63 -13.59 -34.99
N VAL A 74 32.03 -13.28 -36.13
CA VAL A 74 30.60 -13.11 -36.37
C VAL A 74 29.85 -14.35 -35.87
N SER A 75 29.07 -14.16 -34.83
CA SER A 75 27.95 -15.03 -34.45
C SER A 75 26.91 -14.11 -33.83
N PRO A 76 25.63 -14.19 -34.24
CA PRO A 76 24.59 -13.37 -33.63
C PRO A 76 24.61 -13.63 -32.12
N PRO A 77 24.54 -12.60 -31.27
CA PRO A 77 24.38 -12.83 -29.84
C PRO A 77 23.07 -13.60 -29.69
N ILE A 78 23.17 -14.85 -29.27
CA ILE A 78 22.04 -15.56 -28.71
C ILE A 78 21.65 -14.68 -27.53
N LEU A 79 20.58 -13.91 -27.73
CA LEU A 79 19.92 -13.18 -26.66
C LEU A 79 19.63 -14.24 -25.62
N GLN A 80 20.43 -14.23 -24.55
CA GLN A 80 20.17 -15.04 -23.38
C GLN A 80 18.79 -14.61 -22.94
N GLU A 81 17.77 -15.42 -23.26
CA GLU A 81 16.39 -15.18 -22.88
C GLU A 81 16.41 -15.01 -21.37
N MET A 82 16.41 -13.75 -20.93
CA MET A 82 16.42 -13.44 -19.52
C MET A 82 15.05 -13.87 -19.04
N SER A 83 14.94 -15.13 -18.60
CA SER A 83 13.69 -15.76 -18.18
C SER A 83 12.97 -14.81 -17.23
N SER A 84 11.95 -14.13 -17.75
CA SER A 84 11.20 -13.15 -16.97
C SER A 84 10.30 -13.93 -16.05
N VAL A 85 10.51 -13.79 -14.75
CA VAL A 85 9.72 -14.48 -13.74
C VAL A 85 8.45 -13.66 -13.49
N VAL A 86 7.30 -14.32 -13.64
CA VAL A 86 6.00 -13.73 -13.27
C VAL A 86 5.60 -14.33 -11.92
N LEU A 87 5.40 -13.46 -10.94
CA LEU A 87 4.95 -13.83 -9.59
C LEU A 87 3.50 -13.41 -9.42
N ASN A 88 2.60 -14.36 -9.19
CA ASN A 88 1.20 -14.08 -8.92
C ASN A 88 0.93 -14.15 -7.41
N CYS A 89 0.74 -12.99 -6.81
CA CYS A 89 0.39 -12.85 -5.40
C CYS A 89 -1.13 -12.97 -5.23
N ARG A 90 -1.56 -13.84 -4.32
CA ARG A 90 -2.98 -13.93 -3.91
C ARG A 90 -3.34 -12.98 -2.78
N GLN A 91 -2.35 -12.63 -1.95
CA GLN A 91 -2.52 -11.69 -0.84
C GLN A 91 -1.93 -10.33 -1.23
N TRP A 92 -2.60 -9.27 -0.79
CA TRP A 92 -2.15 -7.90 -1.06
C TRP A 92 -0.82 -7.62 -0.35
N GLU A 93 -0.65 -8.14 0.86
CA GLU A 93 0.53 -7.94 1.71
C GLU A 93 1.80 -8.51 1.05
N ASP A 94 1.68 -9.69 0.44
CA ASP A 94 2.79 -10.31 -0.31
C ASP A 94 3.15 -9.47 -1.54
N PHE A 95 2.13 -9.02 -2.28
CA PHE A 95 2.32 -8.13 -3.42
C PHE A 95 3.02 -6.84 -2.99
N HIS A 96 2.52 -6.20 -1.94
CA HIS A 96 3.05 -4.94 -1.42
C HIS A 96 4.52 -5.05 -1.02
N LEU A 97 4.89 -6.11 -0.30
CA LEU A 97 6.27 -6.36 0.12
C LEU A 97 7.21 -6.56 -1.07
N LEU A 98 6.79 -7.36 -2.06
CA LEU A 98 7.59 -7.67 -3.24
C LEU A 98 7.70 -6.47 -4.20
N ALA A 99 6.59 -5.77 -4.41
CA ALA A 99 6.45 -4.63 -5.31
C ALA A 99 6.96 -3.31 -4.71
N LEU A 100 7.36 -3.30 -3.43
CA LEU A 100 7.93 -2.14 -2.77
C LEU A 100 9.13 -1.61 -3.60
N HIS A 101 9.05 -0.34 -3.99
CA HIS A 101 10.05 0.37 -4.79
C HIS A 101 10.29 -0.29 -6.17
N SER A 102 9.25 -0.84 -6.78
CA SER A 102 9.30 -1.28 -8.17
C SER A 102 9.57 -0.11 -9.13
N GLN A 103 10.12 -0.41 -10.31
CA GLN A 103 10.45 0.62 -11.31
C GLN A 103 9.19 1.25 -11.89
N THR A 104 8.24 0.39 -12.23
CA THR A 104 7.00 0.75 -12.92
C THR A 104 5.86 -0.03 -12.31
N LEU A 105 4.68 0.59 -12.28
CA LEU A 105 3.43 -0.03 -11.90
C LEU A 105 2.40 0.16 -13.00
N SER A 106 1.69 -0.89 -13.36
CA SER A 106 0.49 -0.81 -14.18
C SER A 106 -0.68 -1.39 -13.41
N PHE A 107 -1.87 -0.85 -13.61
CA PHE A 107 -3.07 -1.36 -12.95
C PHE A 107 -4.28 -1.30 -13.89
N SER A 108 -5.17 -2.28 -13.79
CA SER A 108 -6.40 -2.35 -14.58
C SER A 108 -7.59 -2.66 -13.68
N ILE A 109 -8.73 -2.05 -14.01
CA ILE A 109 -9.98 -2.21 -13.29
C ILE A 109 -10.99 -2.81 -14.26
N LYS A 110 -11.53 -3.99 -13.93
CA LYS A 110 -12.63 -4.61 -14.66
C LYS A 110 -13.91 -4.40 -13.87
N GLU A 111 -14.58 -3.27 -14.09
CA GLU A 111 -15.76 -2.85 -13.33
C GLU A 111 -16.89 -3.90 -13.36
N ASN A 112 -17.11 -4.53 -14.52
CA ASN A 112 -18.11 -5.60 -14.71
C ASN A 112 -17.86 -6.81 -13.80
N GLU A 113 -16.61 -7.17 -13.59
CA GLU A 113 -16.20 -8.37 -12.83
C GLU A 113 -15.90 -8.04 -11.37
N LYS A 114 -15.88 -6.75 -11.00
CA LYS A 114 -15.44 -6.24 -9.69
C LYS A 114 -14.02 -6.68 -9.33
N ILE A 115 -13.18 -6.87 -10.35
CA ILE A 115 -11.80 -7.30 -10.23
C ILE A 115 -10.88 -6.10 -10.48
N PHE A 116 -9.86 -5.98 -9.64
CA PHE A 116 -8.74 -5.07 -9.79
C PHE A 116 -7.46 -5.88 -9.93
N GLN A 117 -6.71 -5.60 -10.99
CA GLN A 117 -5.41 -6.21 -11.23
C GLN A 117 -4.32 -5.15 -11.17
N VAL A 118 -3.19 -5.47 -10.55
CA VAL A 118 -2.02 -4.60 -10.50
C VAL A 118 -0.77 -5.40 -10.79
N GLU A 119 0.12 -4.81 -11.56
CA GLU A 119 1.35 -5.41 -12.03
C GLU A 119 2.51 -4.45 -11.74
N ALA A 120 3.51 -4.93 -11.02
CA ALA A 120 4.70 -4.18 -10.66
C ALA A 120 5.91 -4.78 -11.37
N VAL A 121 6.71 -3.94 -12.03
CA VAL A 121 7.94 -4.34 -12.71
C VAL A 121 9.13 -4.03 -11.80
N LYS A 122 9.85 -5.07 -11.39
CA LYS A 122 11.03 -4.94 -10.52
C LYS A 122 12.19 -5.75 -11.08
N GLY A 123 13.03 -5.10 -11.88
CA GLY A 123 14.13 -5.75 -12.58
C GLY A 123 13.59 -6.64 -13.70
N ASN A 124 13.94 -7.93 -13.70
CA ASN A 124 13.41 -8.91 -14.65
C ASN A 124 12.17 -9.66 -14.14
N GLN A 125 11.47 -9.10 -13.15
CA GLN A 125 10.31 -9.73 -12.52
C GLN A 125 9.08 -8.88 -12.72
N ILE A 126 7.97 -9.53 -13.07
CA ILE A 126 6.63 -8.94 -13.06
C ILE A 126 5.90 -9.56 -11.88
N ILE A 127 5.50 -8.74 -10.93
CA ILE A 127 4.74 -9.16 -9.76
C ILE A 127 3.31 -8.72 -10.02
N THR A 128 2.37 -9.65 -9.96
CA THR A 128 0.96 -9.42 -10.30
C THR A 128 0.09 -9.75 -9.09
N TYR A 129 -0.88 -8.91 -8.81
CA TYR A 129 -1.94 -9.16 -7.83
C TYR A 129 -3.30 -8.94 -8.48
N GLU A 130 -4.25 -9.82 -8.15
CA GLU A 130 -5.64 -9.72 -8.55
C GLU A 130 -6.51 -9.79 -7.29
N GLY A 131 -7.42 -8.82 -7.15
CA GLY A 131 -8.27 -8.70 -5.98
C GLY A 131 -9.56 -7.94 -6.27
N THR A 132 -10.26 -7.56 -5.20
CA THR A 132 -11.48 -6.77 -5.31
C THR A 132 -11.16 -5.30 -5.53
N ILE A 133 -12.00 -4.61 -6.31
CA ILE A 133 -11.84 -3.18 -6.57
C ILE A 133 -11.94 -2.39 -5.25
N PRO A 134 -10.91 -1.58 -4.89
CA PRO A 134 -10.99 -0.69 -3.74
C PRO A 134 -12.10 0.37 -3.94
N SER A 135 -12.74 0.79 -2.86
CA SER A 135 -13.85 1.78 -2.89
C SER A 135 -13.48 3.16 -3.44
N PHE A 136 -12.20 3.41 -3.70
CA PHE A 136 -11.62 4.67 -4.18
C PHE A 136 -10.95 4.52 -5.56
N SER A 137 -11.60 3.83 -6.51
CA SER A 137 -11.08 3.58 -7.85
C SER A 137 -10.48 4.82 -8.54
N SER A 138 -11.12 5.99 -8.41
CA SER A 138 -10.65 7.25 -9.01
C SER A 138 -9.31 7.78 -8.46
N LEU A 139 -8.91 7.35 -7.27
CA LEU A 139 -7.64 7.74 -6.62
C LEU A 139 -6.66 6.58 -6.54
N LEU A 140 -6.95 5.46 -7.20
CA LEU A 140 -6.22 4.22 -7.05
C LEU A 140 -4.75 4.36 -7.47
N GLY A 141 -4.47 5.01 -8.59
CA GLY A 141 -3.09 5.28 -9.01
C GLY A 141 -2.30 6.10 -8.00
N VAL A 142 -2.93 7.09 -7.36
CA VAL A 142 -2.28 7.92 -6.31
C VAL A 142 -2.05 7.08 -5.06
N TRP A 143 -3.04 6.30 -4.63
CA TRP A 143 -2.92 5.40 -3.49
C TRP A 143 -1.80 4.38 -3.70
N LEU A 144 -1.76 3.72 -4.86
CA LEU A 144 -0.72 2.76 -5.23
C LEU A 144 0.68 3.38 -5.22
N SER A 145 0.82 4.58 -5.78
CA SER A 145 2.10 5.31 -5.80
C SER A 145 2.63 5.56 -4.38
N GLN A 146 1.74 5.90 -3.45
CA GLN A 146 2.09 6.16 -2.06
C GLN A 146 2.37 4.87 -1.29
N GLN A 147 1.58 3.82 -1.51
CA GLN A 147 1.76 2.53 -0.84
C GLN A 147 3.09 1.89 -1.22
N LEU A 148 3.47 1.93 -2.50
CA LEU A 148 4.66 1.23 -3.00
C LEU A 148 5.91 2.11 -3.06
N GLY A 149 5.78 3.42 -2.81
CA GLY A 149 6.88 4.39 -2.90
C GLY A 149 7.34 4.62 -4.33
N ILE A 150 6.42 4.57 -5.31
CA ILE A 150 6.71 4.72 -6.74
C ILE A 150 6.33 6.13 -7.16
N MET A 151 7.14 6.75 -8.03
CA MET A 151 6.79 8.06 -8.58
C MET A 151 5.51 7.96 -9.42
N ARG A 152 4.58 8.92 -9.27
CA ARG A 152 3.31 8.94 -10.02
C ARG A 152 3.49 8.80 -11.54
N GLN A 153 4.57 9.35 -12.07
CA GLN A 153 4.91 9.28 -13.51
C GLN A 153 5.23 7.85 -14.01
N ASN A 154 5.52 6.93 -13.09
CA ASN A 154 5.78 5.52 -13.37
C ASN A 154 4.58 4.62 -13.03
N VAL A 155 3.41 5.21 -12.74
CA VAL A 155 2.17 4.50 -12.48
C VAL A 155 1.23 4.71 -13.65
N PHE A 156 0.81 3.61 -14.29
CA PHE A 156 0.00 3.62 -15.50
C PHE A 156 -1.30 2.86 -15.30
N GLU A 157 -2.36 3.33 -15.96
CA GLU A 157 -3.60 2.57 -16.08
C GLU A 157 -3.54 1.75 -17.37
N GLY A 158 -3.69 0.43 -17.24
CA GLY A 158 -3.53 -0.55 -18.31
C GLY A 158 -2.88 -1.85 -17.83
N SER A 159 -2.83 -2.85 -18.70
CA SER A 159 -2.14 -4.13 -18.45
C SER A 159 -0.79 -4.17 -19.15
N LEU A 160 0.18 -4.84 -18.56
CA LEU A 160 1.52 -4.97 -19.13
C LEU A 160 1.55 -6.13 -20.15
N GLU A 161 1.22 -5.84 -21.41
CA GLU A 161 1.34 -6.84 -22.47
C GLU A 161 2.80 -6.95 -22.94
N LYS A 162 3.34 -8.17 -23.00
CA LYS A 162 4.63 -8.40 -23.66
C LYS A 162 4.47 -8.12 -25.15
N GLY A 163 5.21 -7.13 -25.66
CA GLY A 163 5.29 -6.86 -27.10
C GLY A 163 5.74 -8.13 -27.85
N LYS A 164 4.98 -8.48 -28.90
CA LYS A 164 5.26 -9.63 -29.78
C LYS A 164 6.54 -9.46 -30.57
#